data_AF-A0A964KHI6-F1
#
_entry.id   AF-A0A964KHI6-F1
#
_cell.length_a   1.000
_cell.length_b   1.000
_cell.length_c   1.000
_cell.angle_alpha   90.00
_cell.angle_beta   90.00
_cell.angle_gamma   90.00
#
_symmetry.space_group_name_H-M   'P 1'
#
loop_
_entity.id
_entity.type
_entity.pdbx_description
1 polymer ?
#
loop_
_entity_poly.entity_id
_entity_poly.type
_entity_poly.pdbx_seq_one_letter_code
_entity_poly.pdbx_strand_id
1 'polypeptide(L)' 'MQTNFFAAGRRGVLRAESLPLHIGARTTVWQTHVTDDTGRLLSMTVQTQMVIPGKGAGAP' A
#
# COMPACT_ATOMS: atom_id res chain seq x y z
N MET A 1 0.37 -8.83 -6.08
CA MET A 1 1.19 -8.09 -5.09
C MET A 1 2.45 -8.89 -4.80
N GLN A 2 3.53 -8.23 -4.42
CA GLN A 2 4.72 -8.85 -3.84
C GLN A 2 4.99 -8.19 -2.49
N THR A 3 5.34 -8.97 -1.48
CA THR A 3 5.74 -8.47 -0.16
C THR A 3 7.06 -9.10 0.26
N ASN A 4 8.02 -8.25 0.65
CA ASN A 4 9.26 -8.67 1.28
C ASN A 4 9.20 -8.37 2.78
N PHE A 5 9.67 -9.30 3.60
CA PHE A 5 9.77 -9.15 5.05
C PHE A 5 11.25 -9.09 5.46
N PHE A 6 11.64 -8.04 6.18
CA PHE A 6 13.01 -7.78 6.59
C PHE A 6 13.23 -8.00 8.09
N ALA A 7 12.19 -7.80 8.92
CA ALA A 7 12.25 -8.00 10.35
C ALA A 7 10.86 -8.25 10.94
N ALA A 8 10.80 -8.85 12.13
CA ALA A 8 9.56 -9.06 12.88
C ALA A 8 9.17 -7.79 13.67
N GLY A 9 7.92 -7.33 13.51
CA GLY A 9 7.32 -6.35 14.42
C GLY A 9 6.91 -7.05 15.72
N ARG A 10 7.64 -6.80 16.82
CA ARG A 10 7.47 -7.57 18.06
C ARG A 10 6.46 -6.96 19.02
N ARG A 11 6.43 -5.63 19.15
CA ARG A 11 5.55 -4.84 20.04
C ARG A 11 5.45 -3.41 19.50
N GLY A 12 4.53 -2.63 20.05
CA GLY A 12 4.37 -1.22 19.72
C GLY A 12 3.43 -0.96 18.55
N VAL A 13 3.45 0.28 18.06
CA VAL A 13 2.63 0.73 16.93
C VAL A 13 3.47 0.63 15.66
N LEU A 14 2.88 0.05 14.60
CA LEU A 14 3.50 0.03 13.29
C LEU A 14 2.97 1.19 12.46
N ARG A 15 3.86 1.87 11.73
CA ARG A 15 3.50 2.90 10.76
C ARG A 15 3.59 2.32 9.36
N ALA A 16 2.52 2.46 8.59
CA ALA A 16 2.50 2.13 7.17
C ALA A 16 2.41 3.40 6.34
N GLU A 17 3.35 3.59 5.42
CA GLU A 17 3.35 4.70 4.46
C GLU A 17 3.27 4.14 3.06
N SER A 18 2.34 4.67 2.25
CA SER A 18 2.14 4.23 0.87
C SER A 18 2.47 5.35 -0.10
N LEU A 19 3.40 5.07 -1.01
CA LEU A 19 3.81 5.97 -2.07
C LEU A 19 3.27 5.46 -3.42
N PRO A 20 2.67 6.32 -4.25
CA PRO A 20 2.26 5.93 -5.58
C PRO A 20 3.49 5.77 -6.47
N LEU A 21 3.65 4.60 -7.10
CA LEU A 21 4.66 4.38 -8.14
C LEU A 21 4.09 4.64 -9.54
N HIS A 22 2.79 4.40 -9.72
CA HIS A 22 2.09 4.67 -10.97
C HIS A 22 0.61 4.91 -10.69
N ILE A 23 0.02 5.97 -11.27
CA ILE A 23 -1.41 6.26 -11.20
C ILE A 23 -1.98 6.35 -12.62
N GLY A 24 -2.71 5.32 -13.03
CA GLY A 24 -3.40 5.25 -14.31
C GLY A 24 -4.91 5.15 -14.15
N ALA A 25 -5.65 5.40 -15.23
CA ALA A 25 -7.11 5.37 -15.23
C ALA A 25 -7.72 3.98 -14.98
N ARG A 26 -6.97 2.91 -15.28
CA ARG A 26 -7.41 1.51 -15.13
C ARG A 26 -6.65 0.76 -14.04
N THR A 27 -5.41 1.16 -13.77
CA THR A 27 -4.54 0.51 -12.79
C THR A 27 -3.72 1.53 -12.02
N THR A 28 -3.45 1.22 -10.76
CA THR A 28 -2.51 1.98 -9.92
C THR A 28 -1.48 1.03 -9.32
N VAL A 29 -0.24 1.46 -9.17
CA VAL A 29 0.81 0.71 -8.49
C VAL A 29 1.27 1.51 -7.28
N TRP A 30 1.29 0.87 -6.12
CA TRP A 30 1.67 1.46 -4.85
C TRP A 30 2.82 0.68 -4.23
N GLN A 31 3.74 1.41 -3.59
CA GLN A 31 4.75 0.84 -2.71
C GLN A 31 4.41 1.25 -1.28
N THR A 32 4.24 0.26 -0.41
CA THR A 32 3.97 0.48 1.00
C THR A 32 5.15 0.01 1.83
N HIS A 33 5.69 0.90 2.67
CA HIS A 33 6.64 0.54 3.71
C HIS A 33 5.93 0.42 5.04
N VAL A 34 6.28 -0.61 5.82
CA VAL A 34 5.86 -0.73 7.22
C VAL A 34 7.10 -0.60 8.10
N THR A 35 7.08 0.36 9.02
CA THR A 35 8.15 0.58 10.00
C THR A 35 7.64 0.43 11.43
N ASP A 36 8.53 0.14 12.38
CA ASP A 36 8.25 0.26 13.81
C ASP A 36 8.42 1.70 14.32
N ASP A 37 8.27 1.88 15.63
CA ASP A 37 8.41 3.16 16.35
C ASP A 37 9.85 3.71 16.34
N THR A 38 10.84 2.85 16.13
CA THR A 38 12.25 3.25 15.94
C THR A 38 12.55 3.70 14.50
N GLY A 39 11.59 3.52 13.58
CA GLY A 39 11.76 3.79 12.15
C GLY A 39 12.40 2.63 11.39
N ARG A 40 12.58 1.46 11.99
CA ARG A 40 13.15 0.29 11.31
C ARG A 40 12.15 -0.26 10.28
N LEU A 41 12.61 -0.49 9.05
CA LEU A 41 11.80 -1.14 8.01
C LEU A 41 11.54 -2.61 8.34
N LEU A 42 10.27 -2.99 8.43
CA LEU A 42 9.82 -4.35 8.73
C LEU A 42 9.38 -5.09 7.47
N SER A 43 8.60 -4.43 6.61
CA SER A 43 8.17 -4.99 5.33
C SER A 43 8.01 -3.93 4.26
N MET A 44 8.11 -4.38 3.01
CA MET A 44 7.79 -3.57 1.83
C MET A 44 6.87 -4.39 0.93
N THR A 45 5.76 -3.78 0.52
CA THR A 45 4.82 -4.36 -0.44
C THR A 45 4.76 -3.49 -1.69
N VAL A 46 4.88 -4.10 -2.87
CA VAL A 46 4.48 -3.47 -4.13
C VAL A 46 3.17 -4.10 -4.60
N GLN A 47 2.16 -3.27 -4.80
CA GLN A 47 0.80 -3.71 -5.13
C GLN A 47 0.27 -2.99 -6.36
N THR A 48 -0.06 -3.78 -7.38
CA THR A 48 -0.89 -3.33 -8.51
C THR A 48 -2.36 -3.52 -8.17
N GLN A 49 -3.16 -2.47 -8.34
CA GLN A 49 -4.62 -2.48 -8.13
C GLN A 49 -5.33 -2.07 -9.41
N MET A 50 -6.53 -2.60 -9.63
CA MET A 50 -7.45 -2.10 -10.65
C MET A 50 -8.28 -0.94 -10.09
N VAL A 51 -8.49 0.07 -10.92
CA VAL A 51 -9.49 1.11 -10.67
C VAL A 51 -10.83 0.57 -11.20
N ILE A 52 -11.76 0.30 -10.29
CA ILE A 52 -13.12 -0.10 -10.64
C ILE A 52 -13.95 1.18 -10.64
N PRO A 53 -14.50 1.61 -11.80
CA PRO A 53 -15.39 2.75 -11.84
C PRO A 53 -16.54 2.53 -10.85
N GLY A 54 -16.86 3.55 -10.05
CA GLY A 54 -18.04 3.49 -9.20
C GLY A 54 -19.25 3.18 -10.07
N LYS A 55 -20.15 2.31 -9.59
CA LYS A 55 -21.46 2.16 -10.22
C LYS A 55 -22.10 3.54 -10.14
N GLY A 56 -22.28 4.19 -11.29
CA GLY A 56 -22.85 5.53 -11.34
C GLY A 56 -24.10 5.57 -10.49
N ALA A 57 -24.16 6.48 -9.52
CA ALA A 57 -25.45 6.85 -8.95
C ALA A 57 -26.31 7.23 -10.16
N GLY A 58 -27.43 6.52 -10.34
CA GLY A 58 -28.34 6.80 -11.45
C GLY A 58 -28.56 8.30 -11.52
N ALA A 59 -28.08 8.91 -12.60
CA ALA A 59 -28.44 10.28 -12.92
C ALA A 59 -29.98 10.31 -13.08
N PRO A 60 -30.64 11.39 -12.63
CA PRO A 60 -32.09 11.48 -12.60
C PRO A 60 -32.76 11.17 -13.94
#